data_AF-A0A7C4Z7J8-F1
#
_entry.id   AF-A0A7C4Z7J8-F1
#
_cell.length_a   1.000
_cell.length_b   1.000
_cell.length_c   1.000
_cell.angle_alpha   90.00
_cell.angle_beta   90.00
_cell.angle_gamma   90.00
#
_symmetry.space_group_name_H-M   'P 1'
#
loop_
_entity.id
_entity.type
_entity.pdbx_description
1 polymer ?
#
loop_
_entity_poly.entity_id
_entity_poly.type
_entity_poly.pdbx_seq_one_letter_code
_entity_poly.pdbx_strand_id
1 'polypeptide(L)'
;MQDIAQAFAIVLAGASLGWIALFSFVLAPVTYKTLDGGRAERLVKQVMNSGHGLLGLLAILSAVAALMAGAIAGASVAAVGGVFAFMCKFALAPREDKPIKGHRVLKTARIVASGLTAFIMPVLIAAIVLTLMGI
;
A
#
# COMPACT_ATOMS: atom_id res chain seq x y z
N MET A 1 22.97 -17.78 -4.43
CA MET A 1 22.33 -16.65 -5.15
C MET A 1 20.82 -16.66 -4.97
N GLN A 2 20.15 -17.78 -5.25
CA GLN A 2 18.70 -17.93 -5.11
C GLN A 2 18.18 -17.51 -3.72
N ASP A 3 18.78 -18.01 -2.65
CA ASP A 3 18.40 -17.70 -1.25
C ASP A 3 18.54 -16.21 -0.90
N ILE A 4 19.55 -15.54 -1.46
CA ILE A 4 19.77 -14.09 -1.26
C ILE A 4 18.66 -13.30 -1.97
N ALA A 5 18.30 -13.70 -3.19
CA ALA A 5 17.19 -13.08 -3.93
C ALA A 5 15.84 -13.32 -3.22
N GLN A 6 15.63 -14.53 -2.69
CA GLN A 6 14.44 -14.90 -1.91
C GLN A 6 14.33 -14.06 -0.63
N ALA A 7 15.42 -13.95 0.14
CA ALA A 7 15.48 -13.12 1.35
C ALA A 7 15.23 -11.64 1.03
N PHE A 8 15.80 -11.12 -0.06
CA PHE A 8 15.60 -9.74 -0.49
C PHE A 8 14.14 -9.47 -0.91
N ALA A 9 13.50 -10.41 -1.62
CA ALA A 9 12.07 -10.34 -1.93
C ALA A 9 11.21 -10.28 -0.65
N ILE A 10 11.46 -11.18 0.31
CA ILE A 10 10.72 -11.23 1.58
C ILE A 10 10.88 -9.92 2.36
N VAL A 11 12.09 -9.34 2.42
CA VAL A 11 12.35 -8.06 3.09
C VAL A 11 11.60 -6.90 2.41
N LEU A 12 11.60 -6.82 1.08
CA LEU A 12 10.90 -5.76 0.34
C LEU A 12 9.37 -5.87 0.43
N ALA A 13 8.81 -7.08 0.35
CA ALA A 13 7.40 -7.32 0.59
C ALA A 13 7.02 -7.02 2.06
N GLY A 14 7.88 -7.39 3.02
CA GLY A 14 7.71 -7.08 4.44
C GLY A 14 7.71 -5.58 4.73
N ALA A 15 8.62 -4.82 4.13
CA ALA A 15 8.62 -3.36 4.20
C ALA A 15 7.35 -2.75 3.60
N SER A 16 6.86 -3.31 2.48
CA SER A 16 5.60 -2.91 1.84
C SER A 16 4.39 -3.18 2.74
N LEU A 17 4.34 -4.34 3.40
CA LEU A 17 3.33 -4.68 4.41
C LEU A 17 3.38 -3.71 5.61
N GLY A 18 4.57 -3.40 6.12
CA GLY A 18 4.76 -2.45 7.22
C GLY A 18 4.23 -1.06 6.88
N TRP A 19 4.49 -0.57 5.67
CA TRP A 19 3.93 0.70 5.17
C TRP A 19 2.40 0.67 5.10
N ILE A 20 1.81 -0.40 4.54
CA ILE A 20 0.34 -0.56 4.48
C ILE A 20 -0.26 -0.59 5.89
N ALA A 21 0.35 -1.32 6.83
CA ALA A 21 -0.12 -1.39 8.21
C ALA A 21 -0.12 -0.01 8.89
N LEU A 22 1.00 0.72 8.78
CA LEU A 22 1.13 2.08 9.32
C LEU A 22 0.13 3.04 8.67
N PHE A 23 -0.06 3.00 7.35
CA PHE A 23 -1.01 3.87 6.67
C PHE A 23 -2.47 3.58 7.06
N SER A 24 -2.89 2.32 6.94
CA SER A 24 -4.30 1.93 7.07
C SER A 24 -4.80 1.82 8.52
N PHE A 25 -3.95 1.40 9.47
CA PHE A 25 -4.37 1.16 10.86
C PHE A 25 -3.88 2.23 11.85
N VAL A 26 -2.80 2.94 11.55
CA VAL A 26 -2.26 3.99 12.43
C VAL A 26 -2.56 5.38 11.87
N LEU A 27 -1.90 5.78 10.79
CA LEU A 27 -1.94 7.13 10.25
C LEU A 27 -3.35 7.58 9.91
N ALA A 28 -4.06 6.87 9.02
CA ALA A 28 -5.39 7.31 8.62
C ALA A 28 -6.37 7.33 9.82
N PRO A 29 -6.49 6.28 10.66
CA PRO A 29 -7.38 6.31 11.82
C PRO A 29 -7.03 7.34 12.91
N VAL A 30 -5.75 7.72 13.07
CA VAL A 30 -5.28 8.73 14.04
C VAL A 30 -5.26 10.15 13.46
N THR A 31 -5.21 10.31 12.15
CA THR A 31 -5.39 11.58 11.43
C THR A 31 -6.88 11.96 11.38
N TYR A 32 -7.71 10.97 11.09
CA TYR A 32 -9.07 10.93 11.60
C TYR A 32 -9.06 10.75 13.13
N LYS A 33 -10.20 10.82 13.83
CA LYS A 33 -10.26 11.15 15.28
C LYS A 33 -9.68 12.55 15.61
N THR A 34 -8.37 12.78 15.47
CA THR A 34 -7.68 13.99 15.99
C THR A 34 -7.95 15.27 15.19
N LEU A 35 -7.92 15.21 13.85
CA LEU A 35 -8.15 16.39 13.01
C LEU A 35 -9.60 16.47 12.53
N ASP A 36 -10.06 17.70 12.26
CA ASP A 36 -11.30 17.94 11.53
C ASP A 36 -11.28 17.23 10.18
N GLY A 37 -12.41 16.67 9.76
CA GLY A 37 -12.50 15.74 8.63
C GLY A 37 -11.83 16.23 7.35
N GLY A 38 -11.91 17.52 7.02
CA GLY A 38 -11.29 18.10 5.83
C GLY A 38 -9.79 18.49 5.97
N ARG A 39 -9.25 18.58 7.19
CA ARG A 39 -7.80 18.62 7.43
C ARG A 39 -7.22 17.21 7.37
N ALA A 40 -7.94 16.25 7.97
CA ALA A 40 -7.61 14.84 7.93
C ALA A 40 -7.57 14.27 6.50
N GLU A 41 -8.60 14.55 5.69
CA GLU A 41 -8.70 14.09 4.29
C GLU A 41 -7.49 14.56 3.47
N ARG A 42 -7.07 15.82 3.62
CA ARG A 42 -5.90 16.39 2.92
C ARG A 42 -4.59 15.76 3.37
N LEU A 43 -4.37 15.56 4.66
CA LEU A 43 -3.15 14.92 5.16
C LEU A 43 -3.03 13.47 4.66
N VAL A 44 -4.13 12.69 4.71
CA VAL A 44 -4.15 11.31 4.20
C VAL A 44 -3.89 11.28 2.69
N LYS A 45 -4.52 12.17 1.90
CA LYS A 45 -4.26 12.31 0.46
C LYS A 45 -2.81 12.69 0.16
N GLN A 46 -2.21 13.60 0.93
CA GLN A 46 -0.82 14.04 0.75
C GLN A 46 0.15 12.90 1.03
N VAL A 47 0.00 12.19 2.16
CA VAL A 47 0.87 11.05 2.48
C VAL A 47 0.70 9.92 1.47
N MET A 48 -0.51 9.65 0.98
CA MET A 48 -0.75 8.68 -0.09
C MET A 48 -0.09 9.09 -1.41
N ASN A 49 -0.17 10.38 -1.78
CA ASN A 49 0.49 10.91 -2.98
C ASN A 49 2.02 10.81 -2.92
N SER A 50 2.62 10.96 -1.73
CA SER A 50 4.07 10.80 -1.52
C SER A 50 4.49 9.33 -1.38
N GLY A 51 3.72 8.52 -0.66
CA GLY A 51 4.14 7.19 -0.20
C GLY A 51 3.71 6.02 -1.06
N HIS A 52 2.52 6.05 -1.69
CA HIS A 52 2.06 4.88 -2.46
C HIS A 52 2.86 4.64 -3.76
N GLY A 53 3.55 5.68 -4.26
CA GLY A 53 4.55 5.50 -5.33
C GLY A 53 5.76 4.67 -4.88
N LEU A 54 6.27 4.94 -3.67
CA LEU A 54 7.34 4.16 -3.05
C LEU A 54 6.88 2.74 -2.68
N LEU A 55 5.66 2.59 -2.14
CA LEU A 55 5.05 1.29 -1.89
C LEU A 55 4.98 0.42 -3.16
N GLY A 56 4.47 0.98 -4.25
CA GLY A 56 4.41 0.27 -5.54
C GLY A 56 5.80 -0.14 -6.04
N LEU A 57 6.79 0.74 -5.92
CA LEU A 57 8.18 0.44 -6.29
C LEU A 57 8.77 -0.69 -5.44
N LEU A 58 8.59 -0.67 -4.11
CA LEU A 58 9.09 -1.73 -3.22
C LEU A 58 8.47 -3.10 -3.55
N ALA A 59 7.17 -3.14 -3.81
CA ALA A 59 6.48 -4.37 -4.20
C ALA A 59 6.89 -4.87 -5.60
N ILE A 60 7.16 -3.98 -6.57
CA ILE A 60 7.70 -4.36 -7.89
C ILE A 60 9.14 -4.86 -7.77
N LEU A 61 10.00 -4.23 -6.96
CA LEU A 61 11.35 -4.71 -6.69
C LEU A 61 11.33 -6.07 -5.97
N SER A 62 10.36 -6.29 -5.08
CA SER A 62 10.09 -7.60 -4.48
C SER A 62 9.72 -8.65 -5.53
N ALA A 63 8.92 -8.29 -6.54
CA ALA A 63 8.55 -9.20 -7.62
C ALA A 63 9.77 -9.60 -8.48
N VAL A 64 10.64 -8.63 -8.81
CA VAL A 64 11.89 -8.89 -9.54
C VAL A 64 12.80 -9.82 -8.73
N ALA A 65 12.95 -9.57 -7.43
CA ALA A 65 13.74 -10.42 -6.54
C ALA A 65 13.16 -11.84 -6.42
N ALA A 66 11.83 -11.99 -6.38
CA ALA A 66 11.16 -13.30 -6.39
C ALA A 66 11.36 -14.06 -7.72
N LEU A 67 11.33 -13.38 -8.88
CA LEU A 67 11.70 -13.99 -10.17
C LEU A 67 13.15 -14.48 -10.18
N MET A 68 14.09 -13.69 -9.64
CA MET A 68 15.50 -14.08 -9.50
C MET A 68 15.69 -15.26 -8.52
N ALA A 69 14.73 -15.48 -7.62
CA ALA A 69 14.67 -16.65 -6.74
C ALA A 69 13.95 -17.87 -7.36
N GLY A 70 13.40 -17.75 -8.57
CA GLY A 70 12.63 -18.80 -9.26
C GLY A 70 11.15 -18.89 -8.87
N ALA A 71 10.66 -18.05 -7.95
CA ALA A 71 9.29 -18.06 -7.46
C ALA A 71 8.37 -17.22 -8.37
N ILE A 72 7.88 -17.82 -9.45
CA ILE A 72 7.10 -17.16 -10.51
C ILE A 72 5.72 -16.71 -10.02
N ALA A 73 5.02 -17.53 -9.23
CA ALA A 73 3.73 -17.21 -8.63
C ALA A 73 3.88 -16.13 -7.55
N GLY A 74 4.85 -16.28 -6.64
CA GLY A 74 5.20 -15.24 -5.66
C GLY A 74 5.50 -13.90 -6.31
N ALA A 75 6.30 -13.90 -7.38
CA ALA A 75 6.58 -12.71 -8.17
C ALA A 75 5.35 -12.11 -8.86
N SER A 76 4.52 -12.95 -9.47
CA SER A 76 3.31 -12.50 -10.16
C SER A 76 2.32 -11.82 -9.21
N VAL A 77 2.13 -12.40 -8.02
CA VAL A 77 1.27 -11.81 -6.97
C VAL A 77 1.89 -10.52 -6.41
N ALA A 78 3.20 -10.47 -6.19
CA ALA A 78 3.90 -9.24 -5.79
C ALA A 78 3.78 -8.12 -6.83
N ALA A 79 3.90 -8.44 -8.13
CA ALA A 79 3.79 -7.49 -9.23
C ALA A 79 2.38 -6.90 -9.32
N VAL A 80 1.34 -7.74 -9.26
CA VAL A 80 -0.06 -7.28 -9.23
C VAL A 80 -0.33 -6.41 -8.00
N GLY A 81 0.15 -6.83 -6.82
CA GLY A 81 0.05 -6.03 -5.59
C GLY A 81 0.75 -4.67 -5.69
N GLY A 82 1.93 -4.62 -6.32
CA GLY A 82 2.70 -3.38 -6.52
C GLY A 82 2.06 -2.42 -7.53
N VAL A 83 1.53 -2.93 -8.65
CA VAL A 83 0.76 -2.14 -9.61
C VAL A 83 -0.49 -1.58 -8.96
N PHE A 84 -1.24 -2.39 -8.20
CA PHE A 84 -2.44 -1.94 -7.51
C PHE A 84 -2.14 -0.89 -6.42
N ALA A 85 -1.06 -1.07 -5.67
CA ALA A 85 -0.55 -0.08 -4.72
C ALA A 85 -0.20 1.25 -5.39
N PHE A 86 0.46 1.21 -6.55
CA PHE A 86 0.77 2.39 -7.35
C PHE A 86 -0.51 3.09 -7.86
N MET A 87 -1.49 2.33 -8.36
CA MET A 87 -2.77 2.85 -8.85
C MET A 87 -3.61 3.53 -7.75
N CYS A 88 -3.54 3.05 -6.51
CA CYS A 88 -4.26 3.63 -5.37
C CYS A 88 -3.96 5.13 -5.18
N LYS A 89 -2.75 5.61 -5.52
CA LYS A 89 -2.41 7.04 -5.53
C LYS A 89 -3.38 7.85 -6.39
N PHE A 90 -3.62 7.41 -7.63
CA PHE A 90 -4.46 8.12 -8.59
C PHE A 90 -5.95 7.95 -8.31
N ALA A 91 -6.36 6.74 -7.88
CA ALA A 91 -7.75 6.42 -7.59
C ALA A 91 -8.28 7.11 -6.31
N LEU A 92 -7.44 7.25 -5.28
CA LEU A 92 -7.87 7.69 -3.94
C LEU A 92 -7.42 9.11 -3.57
N ALA A 93 -6.43 9.70 -4.26
CA ALA A 93 -6.00 11.10 -4.06
C ALA A 93 -6.08 11.95 -5.35
N PRO A 94 -7.27 12.05 -6.00
CA PRO A 94 -7.46 12.93 -7.16
C PRO A 94 -7.19 14.40 -6.80
N ARG A 95 -6.58 15.13 -7.75
CA ARG A 95 -6.06 16.51 -7.57
C ARG A 95 -7.12 17.60 -7.36
N GLU A 96 -8.41 17.32 -7.56
CA GLU A 96 -9.49 18.30 -7.36
C GLU A 96 -9.83 18.50 -5.87
N ASP A 97 -8.99 19.25 -5.16
CA ASP A 97 -9.31 19.74 -3.82
C ASP A 97 -10.34 20.89 -3.92
N LYS A 98 -11.63 20.52 -3.96
CA LYS A 98 -12.75 21.48 -3.87
C LYS A 98 -12.75 22.12 -2.48
N PRO A 99 -12.86 23.46 -2.37
CA PRO A 99 -12.87 24.14 -1.07
C PRO A 99 -14.02 23.63 -0.20
N ILE A 100 -13.69 23.33 1.05
CA ILE A 100 -14.60 22.65 1.98
C ILE A 100 -15.68 23.63 2.43
N LYS A 101 -16.86 23.54 1.81
CA LYS A 101 -18.08 24.16 2.33
C LYS A 101 -18.45 23.47 3.67
N GLY A 102 -18.98 24.27 4.61
CA GLY A 102 -18.92 23.99 6.04
C GLY A 102 -19.66 22.75 6.58
N HIS A 103 -19.46 22.54 7.88
CA HIS A 103 -19.89 21.41 8.74
C HIS A 103 -19.08 20.11 8.67
N ARG A 104 -18.98 19.45 9.85
CA ARG A 104 -18.32 18.15 10.06
C ARG A 104 -19.17 17.02 9.50
N VAL A 105 -19.12 16.81 8.18
CA VAL A 105 -19.67 15.60 7.57
C VAL A 105 -18.68 14.44 7.77
N LEU A 106 -19.12 13.38 8.47
CA LEU A 106 -18.39 12.11 8.53
C LEU A 106 -18.50 11.39 7.18
N LYS A 107 -17.70 11.82 6.19
CA LYS A 107 -17.67 11.19 4.86
C LYS A 107 -17.21 9.73 4.97
N THR A 108 -17.90 8.84 4.25
CA THR A 108 -17.52 7.43 4.00
C THR A 108 -16.08 7.27 3.48
N ALA A 109 -15.51 8.34 2.88
CA ALA A 109 -14.10 8.46 2.52
C ALA A 109 -13.10 8.10 3.65
N ARG A 110 -13.50 8.22 4.93
CA ARG A 110 -12.72 7.73 6.09
C ARG A 110 -12.36 6.24 5.99
N ILE A 111 -13.28 5.44 5.46
CA ILE A 111 -13.18 3.97 5.40
C ILE A 111 -12.60 3.52 4.06
N VAL A 112 -12.94 4.21 2.96
CA VAL A 112 -12.56 3.76 1.61
C VAL A 112 -11.05 3.82 1.38
N ALA A 113 -10.36 4.90 1.78
CA ALA A 113 -8.92 5.05 1.49
C ALA A 113 -8.03 4.10 2.31
N SER A 114 -8.32 3.94 3.60
CA SER A 114 -7.60 3.01 4.48
C SER A 114 -7.98 1.55 4.19
N GLY A 115 -9.26 1.27 3.96
CA GLY A 115 -9.79 -0.05 3.63
C GLY A 115 -9.23 -0.59 2.31
N LEU A 116 -9.29 0.18 1.22
CA LEU A 116 -8.79 -0.28 -0.07
C LEU A 116 -7.26 -0.52 -0.05
N THR A 117 -6.51 0.32 0.68
CA THR A 117 -5.07 0.08 0.89
C THR A 117 -4.83 -1.18 1.76
N ALA A 118 -5.69 -1.45 2.75
CA ALA A 118 -5.57 -2.64 3.60
C ALA A 118 -5.86 -3.96 2.84
N PHE A 119 -6.69 -3.95 1.80
CA PHE A 119 -6.92 -5.13 0.95
C PHE A 119 -5.67 -5.59 0.18
N ILE A 120 -4.64 -4.74 0.06
CA ILE A 120 -3.35 -5.12 -0.54
C ILE A 120 -2.53 -6.01 0.42
N MET A 121 -2.77 -5.91 1.73
CA MET A 121 -2.05 -6.67 2.76
C MET A 121 -2.13 -8.20 2.56
N PRO A 122 -3.31 -8.84 2.42
CA PRO A 122 -3.38 -10.28 2.16
C PRO A 122 -2.73 -10.69 0.83
N VAL A 123 -2.73 -9.83 -0.19
CA VAL A 123 -2.07 -10.08 -1.49
C VAL A 123 -0.56 -10.16 -1.32
N LEU A 124 0.05 -9.22 -0.59
CA LEU A 124 1.48 -9.24 -0.32
C LEU A 124 1.88 -10.35 0.67
N ILE A 125 1.02 -10.72 1.63
CA ILE A 125 1.24 -11.92 2.47
C ILE A 125 1.26 -13.18 1.59
N ALA A 126 0.30 -13.33 0.68
CA ALA A 126 0.28 -14.46 -0.26
C ALA A 126 1.54 -14.49 -1.14
N ALA A 127 2.01 -13.34 -1.64
CA ALA A 127 3.27 -13.25 -2.38
C ALA A 127 4.48 -13.74 -1.56
N ILE A 128 4.58 -13.35 -0.29
CA ILE A 128 5.64 -13.82 0.63
C ILE A 128 5.56 -15.33 0.83
N VAL A 129 4.37 -15.88 1.08
CA VAL A 129 4.18 -17.33 1.30
C VAL A 129 4.56 -18.13 0.06
N LEU A 130 4.11 -17.72 -1.13
CA LEU A 130 4.49 -18.36 -2.39
C LEU A 130 6.00 -18.27 -2.64
N THR A 131 6.61 -17.11 -2.38
CA THR A 131 8.06 -16.92 -2.47
C THR A 131 8.83 -17.80 -1.49
N LEU A 132 8.33 -18.00 -0.25
CA LEU A 132 8.90 -18.93 0.73
C LEU A 132 8.77 -20.40 0.30
N MET A 133 7.66 -20.76 -0.35
CA MET A 133 7.45 -22.08 -0.95
C MET A 133 8.26 -22.32 -2.24
N GLY A 134 8.93 -21.29 -2.76
CA GLY A 134 9.76 -21.37 -3.96
C GLY A 134 8.98 -21.45 -5.26
N ILE A 135 7.71 -21.01 -5.28
CA ILE A 135 6.80 -21.14 -6.43
C ILE A 135 6.30 -19.81 -6.98
#